data_AF-A0A7X4GVG1-F1
#
_entry.id   AF-A0A7X4GVG1-F1
#
_cell.length_a   1.000
_cell.length_b   1.000
_cell.length_c   1.000
_cell.angle_alpha   90.00
_cell.angle_beta   90.00
_cell.angle_gamma   90.00
#
_symmetry.space_group_name_H-M   'P 1'
#
loop_
_entity.id
_entity.type
_entity.pdbx_description
1 polymer ?
#
loop_
_entity_poly.entity_id
_entity_poly.type
_entity_poly.pdbx_seq_one_letter_code
_entity_poly.pdbx_strand_id
1 'polypeptide(L)'
;MNPITDLSPWRQRQVAMLYRYASLDYMKALDDILSRVIEGHTTPAIEQSLAASYAEVMSSQQRMHNDPRLWERKMRETLTEMRQLLREDINARSRGRYRAGSLNHFFKQVCHADSYDGYRMSDEYHVCEHFVSKYSAPTDSILVEHLRQQPPDERWFTHHLAQHLLDQPDLPQFRVRTDITARSGESPPRAGVYIRQDDPAAPPQFAWPEKDRGQLVDSGAAKPRCGWYYVELKHSLMSGTEQR
;
A
#
# COMPACT_ATOMS: atom_id res chain seq x y z
N MET A 1 -21.13 7.10 -27.18
CA MET A 1 -19.71 6.73 -26.96
C MET A 1 -19.65 5.24 -26.70
N ASN A 2 -18.78 4.51 -27.41
CA ASN A 2 -18.57 3.09 -27.11
C ASN A 2 -17.86 2.97 -25.75
N PRO A 3 -18.31 2.09 -24.86
CA PRO A 3 -17.63 1.89 -23.59
C PRO A 3 -16.23 1.32 -23.84
N ILE A 4 -15.24 1.81 -23.09
CA ILE A 4 -13.90 1.22 -23.17
C ILE A 4 -13.93 -0.14 -22.52
N THR A 5 -13.69 -1.15 -23.34
CA THR A 5 -13.60 -2.54 -22.91
C THR A 5 -12.15 -3.01 -22.75
N ASP A 6 -11.21 -2.37 -23.44
CA ASP A 6 -9.79 -2.73 -23.45
C ASP A 6 -8.91 -1.68 -22.75
N LEU A 7 -8.14 -2.14 -21.77
CA LEU A 7 -7.18 -1.32 -21.04
C LEU A 7 -5.84 -1.30 -21.77
N SER A 8 -5.25 -0.10 -21.93
CA SER A 8 -3.87 0.02 -22.42
C SER A 8 -2.89 -0.69 -21.47
N PRO A 9 -1.70 -1.11 -21.95
CA PRO A 9 -0.71 -1.79 -21.10
C PRO A 9 -0.35 -0.99 -19.84
N TRP A 10 -0.31 0.34 -19.95
CA TRP A 10 -0.09 1.21 -18.81
C TRP A 10 -1.23 1.17 -17.80
N ARG A 11 -2.48 1.21 -18.27
CA ARG A 11 -3.66 1.09 -17.39
C ARG A 11 -3.72 -0.26 -16.69
N GLN A 12 -3.34 -1.33 -17.37
CA GLN A 12 -3.25 -2.66 -16.76
C GLN A 12 -2.27 -2.67 -15.59
N ARG A 13 -1.11 -2.01 -15.71
CA ARG A 13 -0.14 -1.87 -14.61
C ARG A 13 -0.73 -1.08 -13.44
N GLN A 14 -1.39 0.04 -13.70
CA GLN A 14 -2.00 0.85 -12.64
C GLN A 14 -3.09 0.08 -11.90
N VAL A 15 -3.95 -0.64 -12.62
CA VAL A 15 -4.97 -1.51 -12.03
C VAL A 15 -4.33 -2.65 -11.23
N ALA A 16 -3.28 -3.29 -11.76
CA ALA A 16 -2.53 -4.34 -11.07
C ALA A 16 -1.95 -3.84 -9.75
N MET A 17 -1.34 -2.65 -9.75
CA MET A 17 -0.78 -2.02 -8.54
C MET A 17 -1.86 -1.77 -7.49
N LEU A 18 -2.99 -1.17 -7.88
CA LEU A 18 -4.10 -0.92 -6.95
C LEU A 18 -4.62 -2.22 -6.34
N TYR A 19 -4.82 -3.26 -7.16
CA TYR A 19 -5.22 -4.57 -6.67
C TYR A 19 -4.19 -5.21 -5.74
N ARG A 20 -2.91 -5.14 -6.08
CA ARG A 20 -1.82 -5.70 -5.29
C ARG A 20 -1.78 -5.06 -3.91
N TYR A 21 -1.65 -3.75 -3.84
CA TYR A 21 -1.49 -3.04 -2.56
C TYR A 21 -2.77 -3.01 -1.72
N ALA A 22 -3.94 -3.13 -2.34
CA ALA A 22 -5.21 -3.31 -1.62
C ALA A 22 -5.50 -4.77 -1.23
N SER A 23 -4.72 -5.75 -1.69
CA SER A 23 -5.01 -7.18 -1.47
C SER A 23 -4.76 -7.64 -0.02
N LEU A 24 -5.49 -8.67 0.39
CA LEU A 24 -5.25 -9.38 1.65
C LEU A 24 -3.88 -10.10 1.62
N ASP A 25 -3.52 -10.69 0.48
CA ASP A 25 -2.27 -11.45 0.35
C ASP A 25 -1.05 -10.55 0.47
N TYR A 26 -1.12 -9.31 -0.02
CA TYR A 26 -0.09 -8.32 0.23
C TYR A 26 0.07 -8.05 1.73
N MET A 27 -1.02 -7.80 2.46
CA MET A 27 -0.94 -7.57 3.90
C MET A 27 -0.37 -8.78 4.67
N LYS A 28 -0.72 -10.00 4.28
CA LYS A 28 -0.16 -11.22 4.90
C LYS A 28 1.34 -11.33 4.64
N ALA A 29 1.79 -11.01 3.42
CA ALA A 29 3.22 -10.96 3.12
C ALA A 29 3.94 -9.91 3.98
N LEU A 30 3.28 -8.78 4.28
CA LEU A 30 3.82 -7.79 5.22
C LEU A 30 3.93 -8.32 6.65
N ASP A 31 2.93 -9.07 7.14
CA ASP A 31 3.01 -9.70 8.47
C ASP A 31 4.17 -10.68 8.53
N ASP A 32 4.42 -11.46 7.48
CA ASP A 32 5.55 -12.38 7.41
C ASP A 32 6.90 -11.64 7.45
N ILE A 33 7.07 -10.58 6.67
CA ILE A 33 8.29 -9.76 6.67
C ILE A 33 8.52 -9.16 8.06
N LEU A 34 7.49 -8.57 8.67
CA LEU A 34 7.59 -7.96 9.99
C LEU A 34 7.89 -9.00 11.08
N SER A 35 7.32 -10.21 10.96
CA SER A 35 7.60 -11.34 11.86
C SER A 35 9.08 -11.70 11.84
N ARG A 36 9.66 -11.86 10.64
CA ARG A 36 11.08 -12.15 10.45
C ARG A 36 11.96 -11.06 11.07
N VAL A 37 11.62 -9.80 10.86
CA VAL A 37 12.34 -8.66 11.46
C VAL A 37 12.32 -8.73 12.99
N ILE A 38 11.16 -8.98 13.60
CA ILE A 38 11.02 -9.12 15.06
C ILE A 38 11.87 -10.28 15.60
N GLU A 39 11.92 -11.40 14.86
CA GLU A 39 12.72 -12.58 15.17
C GLU A 39 14.24 -12.37 14.95
N GLY A 40 14.64 -11.22 14.42
CA GLY A 40 16.05 -10.89 14.16
C GLY A 40 16.57 -11.38 12.80
N HIS A 41 15.67 -11.77 11.90
CA HIS A 41 16.01 -12.14 10.53
C HIS A 41 15.89 -10.93 9.59
N THR A 42 17.01 -10.47 9.05
CA THR A 42 17.04 -9.42 8.02
C THR A 42 16.83 -10.03 6.63
N THR A 43 16.21 -9.27 5.73
CA THR A 43 16.16 -9.62 4.30
C THR A 43 17.26 -8.86 3.55
N PRO A 44 17.72 -9.33 2.38
CA PRO A 44 18.76 -8.62 1.61
C PRO A 44 18.41 -7.16 1.29
N ALA A 45 17.13 -6.85 1.09
CA ALA A 45 16.67 -5.47 0.86
C ALA A 45 16.79 -4.60 2.13
N ILE A 46 16.53 -5.19 3.30
CA ILE A 46 16.74 -4.53 4.59
C ILE A 46 18.24 -4.35 4.81
N GLU A 47 19.06 -5.37 4.57
CA GLU A 47 20.53 -5.30 4.69
C GLU A 47 21.14 -4.22 3.80
N GLN A 48 20.64 -4.05 2.57
CA GLN A 48 21.07 -2.96 1.69
C GLN A 48 20.67 -1.58 2.22
N SER A 49 19.47 -1.47 2.80
CA SER A 49 19.02 -0.22 3.44
C SER A 49 19.90 0.13 4.63
N LEU A 50 20.26 -0.87 5.44
CA LEU A 50 21.20 -0.76 6.56
C LEU A 50 22.60 -0.36 6.09
N ALA A 51 23.09 -0.96 5.01
CA ALA A 51 24.42 -0.64 4.48
C ALA A 51 24.49 0.78 3.89
N ALA A 52 23.43 1.23 3.21
CA ALA A 52 23.33 2.58 2.66
C ALA A 52 23.28 3.64 3.78
N SER A 53 22.52 3.39 4.85
CA SER A 53 22.46 4.29 5.99
C SER A 53 23.78 4.34 6.75
N TYR A 54 24.48 3.21 6.92
CA TYR A 54 25.78 3.16 7.58
C TYR A 54 26.81 4.09 6.93
N ALA A 55 26.78 4.22 5.61
CA ALA A 55 27.67 5.12 4.86
C ALA A 55 27.32 6.62 5.07
N GLU A 56 26.03 6.97 5.09
CA GLU A 56 25.56 8.33 5.32
C GLU A 56 25.82 8.78 6.76
N VAL A 57 25.59 7.87 7.71
CA VAL A 57 25.68 8.09 9.15
C VAL A 57 27.13 8.12 9.68
N MET A 58 28.11 7.57 8.95
CA MET A 58 29.54 7.73 9.28
C MET A 58 30.11 9.10 8.88
N SER A 59 29.37 9.89 8.09
CA SER A 59 29.78 11.23 7.68
C SER A 59 29.42 12.34 8.68
N SER A 60 28.50 12.09 9.61
CA SER A 60 28.04 13.08 10.61
C SER A 60 28.67 12.83 11.98
N GLN A 61 29.68 13.63 12.33
CA GLN A 61 30.32 13.61 13.65
C GLN A 61 29.42 14.24 14.71
N GLN A 62 28.57 13.46 15.38
CA GLN A 62 27.99 13.83 16.69
C GLN A 62 27.60 12.56 17.46
N ARG A 63 28.28 12.33 18.58
CA ARG A 63 28.04 11.24 19.54
C ARG A 63 27.80 11.88 20.89
N MET A 64 26.67 11.66 21.54
CA MET A 64 26.61 11.57 23.00
C MET A 64 25.33 10.86 23.44
N HIS A 65 25.54 9.84 24.28
CA HIS A 65 24.55 9.02 24.98
C HIS A 65 23.77 8.03 24.13
N ASN A 66 23.74 6.76 24.57
CA ASN A 66 22.62 5.81 24.44
C ASN A 66 23.00 4.49 25.14
N ASP A 67 22.11 3.98 25.99
CA ASP A 67 22.13 2.58 26.46
C ASP A 67 21.51 1.71 25.36
N PRO A 68 22.30 0.89 24.65
CA PRO A 68 21.82 0.08 23.53
C PRO A 68 20.68 -0.88 23.94
N ARG A 69 20.66 -1.33 25.19
CA ARG A 69 19.68 -2.31 25.68
C ARG A 69 18.30 -1.69 25.90
N LEU A 70 18.26 -0.45 26.38
CA LEU A 70 17.02 0.30 26.57
C LEU A 70 16.35 0.57 25.21
N TRP A 71 17.16 0.92 24.22
CA TRP A 71 16.72 1.17 22.86
C TRP A 71 16.19 -0.12 22.20
N GLU A 72 16.94 -1.23 22.28
CA GLU A 72 16.53 -2.52 21.70
C GLU A 72 15.18 -2.99 22.26
N ARG A 73 14.97 -2.85 23.58
CA ARG A 73 13.70 -3.19 24.22
C ARG A 73 12.55 -2.33 23.70
N LYS A 74 12.71 -1.00 23.65
CA LYS A 74 11.67 -0.08 23.17
C LYS A 74 11.28 -0.41 21.73
N MET A 75 12.26 -0.70 20.84
CA MET A 75 11.90 -1.03 19.46
C MET A 75 11.28 -2.40 19.27
N ARG A 76 11.65 -3.41 20.08
CA ARG A 76 10.93 -4.69 20.03
C ARG A 76 9.46 -4.53 20.44
N GLU A 77 9.18 -3.72 21.45
CA GLU A 77 7.81 -3.37 21.85
C GLU A 77 7.07 -2.68 20.70
N THR A 78 7.69 -1.66 20.09
CA THR A 78 7.15 -0.94 18.94
C THR A 78 6.87 -1.85 17.73
N LEU A 79 7.81 -2.69 17.30
CA LEU A 79 7.59 -3.61 16.19
C LEU A 79 6.45 -4.61 16.49
N THR A 80 6.30 -5.01 17.75
CA THR A 80 5.22 -5.91 18.19
C THR A 80 3.86 -5.21 18.10
N GLU A 81 3.75 -3.96 18.54
CA GLU A 81 2.53 -3.14 18.40
C GLU A 81 2.18 -2.91 16.92
N MET A 82 3.18 -2.64 16.08
CA MET A 82 3.00 -2.51 14.64
C MET A 82 2.37 -3.77 14.03
N ARG A 83 2.88 -4.95 14.42
CA ARG A 83 2.36 -6.23 13.95
C ARG A 83 0.93 -6.47 14.42
N GLN A 84 0.59 -6.06 15.64
CA GLN A 84 -0.77 -6.15 16.15
C GLN A 84 -1.74 -5.29 15.32
N LEU A 85 -1.39 -4.02 15.04
CA LEU A 85 -2.19 -3.15 14.17
C LEU A 85 -2.35 -3.73 12.76
N LEU A 86 -1.27 -4.25 12.18
CA LEU A 86 -1.30 -4.91 10.87
C LEU A 86 -2.27 -6.09 10.85
N ARG A 87 -2.26 -6.92 11.91
CA ARG A 87 -3.15 -8.09 12.04
C ARG A 87 -4.61 -7.70 12.20
N GLU A 88 -4.90 -6.61 12.89
CA GLU A 88 -6.25 -6.06 12.96
C GLU A 88 -6.75 -5.60 11.58
N ASP A 89 -5.88 -4.99 10.78
CA ASP A 89 -6.20 -4.59 9.41
C ASP A 89 -6.35 -5.81 8.47
N ILE A 90 -5.51 -6.84 8.60
CA ILE A 90 -5.67 -8.13 7.89
C ILE A 90 -7.03 -8.73 8.22
N ASN A 91 -7.39 -8.75 9.50
CA ASN A 91 -8.66 -9.28 9.98
C ASN A 91 -9.84 -8.45 9.46
N ALA A 92 -9.74 -7.13 9.43
CA ALA A 92 -10.74 -6.26 8.81
C ALA A 92 -10.87 -6.53 7.31
N ARG A 93 -9.75 -6.63 6.59
CA ARG A 93 -9.70 -6.85 5.14
C ARG A 93 -10.24 -8.20 4.71
N SER A 94 -10.04 -9.24 5.53
CA SER A 94 -10.67 -10.56 5.33
C SER A 94 -12.20 -10.51 5.34
N ARG A 95 -12.79 -9.48 5.96
CA ARG A 95 -14.24 -9.21 5.99
C ARG A 95 -14.66 -8.12 5.00
N GLY A 96 -13.79 -7.76 4.06
CA GLY A 96 -14.05 -6.72 3.06
C GLY A 96 -14.05 -5.28 3.61
N ARG A 97 -13.49 -5.05 4.81
CA ARG A 97 -13.35 -3.70 5.39
C ARG A 97 -11.95 -3.16 5.14
N TYR A 98 -11.84 -1.93 4.65
CA TYR A 98 -10.57 -1.31 4.32
C TYR A 98 -10.31 -0.16 5.28
N ARG A 99 -9.39 -0.39 6.22
CA ARG A 99 -8.90 0.61 7.17
C ARG A 99 -7.67 1.29 6.61
N ALA A 100 -7.53 2.58 6.91
CA ALA A 100 -6.47 3.44 6.40
C ALA A 100 -5.68 4.04 7.57
N GLY A 101 -4.37 4.19 7.41
CA GLY A 101 -3.54 5.03 8.27
C GLY A 101 -3.02 4.39 9.54
N SER A 102 -3.40 3.13 9.86
CA SER A 102 -2.96 2.43 11.06
C SER A 102 -1.43 2.29 11.11
N LEU A 103 -0.81 1.95 9.97
CA LEU A 103 0.64 1.69 9.89
C LEU A 103 1.47 2.97 9.75
N ASN A 104 1.05 3.93 8.92
CA ASN A 104 1.77 5.20 8.78
C ASN A 104 1.63 6.10 10.03
N HIS A 105 0.47 6.10 10.70
CA HIS A 105 0.34 6.80 11.99
C HIS A 105 1.31 6.21 13.02
N PHE A 106 1.40 4.88 13.08
CA PHE A 106 2.32 4.20 13.96
C PHE A 106 3.78 4.58 13.67
N PHE A 107 4.19 4.53 12.39
CA PHE A 107 5.54 4.94 11.99
C PHE A 107 5.88 6.37 12.40
N LYS A 108 4.95 7.31 12.20
CA LYS A 108 5.15 8.69 12.65
C LYS A 108 5.42 8.76 14.15
N GLN A 109 4.74 7.96 14.96
CA GLN A 109 5.02 7.89 16.40
C GLN A 109 6.43 7.36 16.70
N VAL A 110 6.90 6.35 15.96
CA VAL A 110 8.29 5.84 16.07
C VAL A 110 9.30 6.93 15.72
N CYS A 111 9.12 7.60 14.57
CA CYS A 111 10.00 8.69 14.15
C CYS A 111 9.99 9.86 15.13
N HIS A 112 8.82 10.19 15.68
CA HIS A 112 8.70 11.26 16.67
C HIS A 112 9.39 10.89 17.98
N ALA A 113 9.25 9.65 18.47
CA ALA A 113 9.94 9.19 19.67
C ALA A 113 11.47 9.27 19.53
N ASP A 114 12.00 8.94 18.34
CA ASP A 114 13.45 8.98 18.08
C ASP A 114 13.97 10.44 17.97
N SER A 115 13.18 11.33 17.37
CA SER A 115 13.54 12.75 17.21
C SER A 115 13.60 13.55 18.51
N TYR A 116 12.82 13.17 19.52
CA TYR A 116 12.75 13.91 20.80
C TYR A 116 13.83 13.51 21.79
N ASP A 117 14.26 12.25 21.73
CA ASP A 117 15.17 11.72 22.73
C ASP A 117 16.66 11.89 22.33
N GLY A 118 16.96 12.40 21.14
CA GLY A 118 18.33 12.62 20.64
C GLY A 118 19.07 11.32 20.27
N TYR A 119 18.32 10.23 20.06
CA TYR A 119 18.89 8.92 19.78
C TYR A 119 19.30 8.86 18.30
N ARG A 120 20.54 8.45 18.04
CA ARG A 120 21.01 8.22 16.67
C ARG A 120 20.24 7.03 16.09
N MET A 121 19.68 7.26 14.92
CA MET A 121 18.95 6.30 14.07
C MET A 121 19.72 4.97 14.03
N SER A 122 19.18 3.98 14.72
CA SER A 122 19.77 2.65 14.74
C SER A 122 19.52 1.94 13.41
N ASP A 123 20.22 0.82 13.19
CA ASP A 123 19.95 -0.05 12.06
C ASP A 123 18.45 -0.41 12.01
N GLU A 124 17.87 -0.71 13.16
CA GLU A 124 16.47 -1.06 13.33
C GLU A 124 15.48 0.10 13.07
N TYR A 125 15.85 1.38 13.31
CA TYR A 125 15.06 2.52 12.81
C TYR A 125 14.94 2.45 11.29
N HIS A 126 16.07 2.23 10.61
CA HIS A 126 16.08 2.16 9.16
C HIS A 126 15.36 0.92 8.63
N VAL A 127 15.31 -0.17 9.40
CA VAL A 127 14.40 -1.29 9.10
C VAL A 127 12.94 -0.85 9.16
N CYS A 128 12.54 -0.08 10.17
CA CYS A 128 11.18 0.46 10.29
C CYS A 128 10.86 1.45 9.15
N GLU A 129 11.79 2.36 8.85
CA GLU A 129 11.69 3.33 7.77
C GLU A 129 11.59 2.65 6.41
N HIS A 130 12.45 1.66 6.14
CA HIS A 130 12.39 0.88 4.93
C HIS A 130 11.06 0.13 4.83
N PHE A 131 10.62 -0.46 5.95
CA PHE A 131 9.36 -1.19 5.95
C PHE A 131 8.18 -0.26 5.65
N VAL A 132 8.17 0.94 6.22
CA VAL A 132 7.07 1.87 6.07
C VAL A 132 7.07 2.55 4.72
N SER A 133 8.22 3.07 4.28
CA SER A 133 8.37 3.72 2.98
C SER A 133 8.11 2.77 1.82
N LYS A 134 8.57 1.52 1.92
CA LYS A 134 8.44 0.54 0.83
C LYS A 134 7.12 -0.21 0.87
N TYR A 135 6.61 -0.56 2.05
CA TYR A 135 5.52 -1.51 2.15
C TYR A 135 4.19 -0.94 2.64
N SER A 136 4.19 -0.07 3.64
CA SER A 136 2.92 0.50 4.15
C SER A 136 2.49 1.75 3.38
N ALA A 137 3.45 2.58 2.93
CA ALA A 137 3.15 3.82 2.22
C ALA A 137 2.28 3.63 0.97
N PRO A 138 2.50 2.62 0.10
CA PRO A 138 1.60 2.39 -1.04
C PRO A 138 0.15 2.08 -0.62
N THR A 139 -0.03 1.29 0.45
CA THR A 139 -1.36 0.93 0.96
C THR A 139 -2.07 2.16 1.52
N ASP A 140 -1.36 2.96 2.31
CA ASP A 140 -1.91 4.17 2.90
C ASP A 140 -2.13 5.26 1.85
N SER A 141 -1.31 5.38 0.81
CA SER A 141 -1.60 6.30 -0.30
C SER A 141 -2.89 5.93 -1.03
N ILE A 142 -3.18 4.65 -1.20
CA ILE A 142 -4.43 4.21 -1.82
C ILE A 142 -5.64 4.44 -0.91
N LEU A 143 -5.49 4.26 0.41
CA LEU A 143 -6.63 4.30 1.33
C LEU A 143 -6.78 5.65 2.05
N VAL A 144 -5.71 6.22 2.58
CA VAL A 144 -5.68 7.51 3.29
C VAL A 144 -5.82 8.68 2.34
N GLU A 145 -5.09 8.71 1.22
CA GLU A 145 -5.23 9.86 0.30
C GLU A 145 -6.57 9.81 -0.44
N HIS A 146 -7.14 8.62 -0.65
CA HIS A 146 -8.53 8.48 -1.10
C HIS A 146 -9.52 9.09 -0.09
N LEU A 147 -9.32 8.88 1.22
CA LEU A 147 -10.09 9.58 2.26
C LEU A 147 -9.89 11.10 2.25
N ARG A 148 -8.73 11.59 1.80
CA ARG A 148 -8.45 13.02 1.62
C ARG A 148 -8.93 13.57 0.29
N GLN A 149 -9.69 12.80 -0.49
CA GLN A 149 -10.13 13.18 -1.83
C GLN A 149 -8.97 13.43 -2.82
N GLN A 150 -7.83 12.78 -2.58
CA GLN A 150 -6.61 12.85 -3.38
C GLN A 150 -6.19 11.43 -3.78
N PRO A 151 -7.00 10.72 -4.58
CA PRO A 151 -6.65 9.36 -5.02
C PRO A 151 -5.31 9.37 -5.78
N PRO A 152 -4.64 8.19 -5.87
CA PRO A 152 -3.37 8.06 -6.59
C PRO A 152 -3.39 8.71 -7.97
N ASP A 153 -2.42 9.58 -8.22
CA ASP A 153 -2.23 10.25 -9.50
C ASP A 153 -1.16 9.55 -10.35
N GLU A 154 -0.92 10.09 -11.54
CA GLU A 154 0.06 9.54 -12.48
C GLU A 154 1.49 9.49 -11.90
N ARG A 155 1.85 10.45 -11.04
CA ARG A 155 3.16 10.50 -10.40
C ARG A 155 3.31 9.36 -9.38
N TRP A 156 2.26 9.10 -8.59
CA TRP A 156 2.23 7.98 -7.66
C TRP A 156 2.44 6.64 -8.40
N PHE A 157 1.71 6.42 -9.50
CA PHE A 157 1.86 5.19 -10.29
C PHE A 157 3.26 5.04 -10.86
N THR A 158 3.84 6.12 -11.35
CA THR A 158 5.21 6.11 -11.88
C THR A 158 6.23 5.78 -10.79
N HIS A 159 6.08 6.37 -9.59
CA HIS A 159 6.99 6.17 -8.47
C HIS A 159 7.03 4.70 -7.99
N HIS A 160 5.86 4.05 -7.92
CA HIS A 160 5.77 2.67 -7.41
C HIS A 160 5.89 1.59 -8.50
N LEU A 161 5.97 1.96 -9.78
CA LEU A 161 6.00 0.99 -10.89
C LEU A 161 7.19 0.04 -10.80
N ALA A 162 8.40 0.56 -10.57
CA ALA A 162 9.61 -0.26 -10.54
C ALA A 162 9.55 -1.32 -9.44
N GLN A 163 9.05 -0.96 -8.26
CA GLN A 163 8.85 -1.87 -7.15
C GLN A 163 7.81 -2.94 -7.49
N HIS A 164 6.67 -2.53 -8.06
CA HIS A 164 5.64 -3.48 -8.49
C HIS A 164 6.14 -4.50 -9.51
N LEU A 165 6.91 -4.07 -10.51
CA LEU A 165 7.43 -4.96 -11.56
C LEU A 165 8.49 -5.95 -11.05
N LEU A 166 9.25 -5.59 -10.00
CA LEU A 166 10.17 -6.53 -9.35
C LEU A 166 9.41 -7.64 -8.62
N ASP A 167 8.29 -7.31 -7.98
CA ASP A 167 7.50 -8.26 -7.20
C ASP A 167 6.52 -9.08 -8.06
N GLN A 168 6.02 -8.51 -9.16
CA GLN A 168 5.09 -9.14 -10.09
C GLN A 168 5.45 -8.80 -11.54
N PRO A 169 6.35 -9.58 -12.17
CA PRO A 169 6.76 -9.33 -13.55
C PRO A 169 5.63 -9.57 -14.55
N ASP A 170 4.71 -10.49 -14.24
CA ASP A 170 3.56 -10.80 -15.08
C ASP A 170 2.31 -10.01 -14.68
N LEU A 171 1.71 -9.34 -15.67
CA LEU A 171 0.47 -8.61 -15.45
C LEU A 171 -0.74 -9.56 -15.44
N PRO A 172 -1.66 -9.41 -14.46
CA PRO A 172 -2.92 -10.14 -14.48
C PRO A 172 -3.74 -9.80 -15.72
N GLN A 173 -4.63 -10.70 -16.10
CA GLN A 173 -5.64 -10.38 -17.10
C GLN A 173 -6.81 -9.65 -16.44
N PHE A 174 -7.30 -8.61 -17.12
CA PHE A 174 -8.40 -7.79 -16.63
C PHE A 174 -9.60 -7.83 -17.59
N ARG A 175 -10.79 -7.54 -17.05
CA ARG A 175 -12.01 -7.32 -17.82
C ARG A 175 -12.72 -6.08 -17.30
N VAL A 176 -12.98 -5.10 -18.15
CA VAL A 176 -13.87 -3.99 -17.78
C VAL A 176 -15.32 -4.50 -17.77
N ARG A 177 -15.99 -4.34 -16.63
CA ARG A 177 -17.38 -4.71 -16.39
C ARG A 177 -18.27 -3.49 -16.52
N THR A 178 -18.75 -3.25 -17.73
CA THR A 178 -19.66 -2.13 -18.05
C THR A 178 -21.05 -2.30 -17.43
N ASP A 179 -21.40 -3.52 -17.04
CA ASP A 179 -22.60 -3.89 -16.30
C ASP A 179 -22.52 -3.51 -14.81
N ILE A 180 -21.32 -3.29 -14.27
CA ILE A 180 -21.11 -2.88 -12.88
C ILE A 180 -20.65 -1.42 -12.88
N THR A 181 -21.56 -0.54 -12.50
CA THR A 181 -21.32 0.91 -12.48
C THR A 181 -21.30 1.46 -11.06
N ALA A 182 -20.55 2.55 -10.87
CA ALA A 182 -20.55 3.34 -9.65
C ALA A 182 -20.59 4.83 -10.01
N ARG A 183 -20.91 5.67 -9.04
CA ARG A 183 -20.91 7.13 -9.17
C ARG A 183 -19.98 7.76 -8.16
N SER A 184 -19.36 8.86 -8.53
CA SER A 184 -18.54 9.64 -7.61
C SER A 184 -19.36 10.15 -6.43
N GLY A 185 -18.76 10.11 -5.24
CA GLY A 185 -19.41 10.49 -3.97
C GLY A 185 -20.51 9.53 -3.50
N GLU A 186 -20.66 8.38 -4.15
CA GLU A 186 -21.57 7.31 -3.74
C GLU A 186 -20.77 6.06 -3.35
N SER A 187 -21.30 5.25 -2.43
CA SER A 187 -20.65 3.99 -2.08
C SER A 187 -20.70 3.03 -3.28
N PRO A 188 -19.55 2.49 -3.72
CA PRO A 188 -19.53 1.56 -4.85
C PRO A 188 -20.26 0.26 -4.48
N PRO A 189 -20.78 -0.49 -5.47
CA PRO A 189 -21.50 -1.74 -5.22
C PRO A 189 -20.60 -2.87 -4.69
N ARG A 190 -19.28 -2.78 -4.91
CA ARG A 190 -18.30 -3.77 -4.44
C ARG A 190 -16.93 -3.14 -4.29
N ALA A 191 -16.03 -3.83 -3.58
CA ALA A 191 -14.64 -3.39 -3.49
C ALA A 191 -13.86 -3.76 -4.76
N GLY A 192 -12.96 -2.87 -5.18
CA GLY A 192 -12.02 -3.11 -6.27
C GLY A 192 -11.67 -1.84 -7.04
N VAL A 193 -11.15 -2.04 -8.25
CA VAL A 193 -10.66 -0.95 -9.09
C VAL A 193 -11.73 -0.48 -10.05
N TYR A 194 -11.81 0.83 -10.23
CA TYR A 194 -12.76 1.49 -11.09
C TYR A 194 -12.05 2.44 -12.06
N ILE A 195 -12.57 2.52 -13.29
CA ILE A 195 -12.14 3.47 -14.33
C ILE A 195 -13.29 4.41 -14.68
N ARG A 196 -12.97 5.65 -15.05
CA ARG A 196 -14.01 6.63 -15.44
C ARG A 196 -14.65 6.28 -16.77
N GLN A 197 -15.95 6.53 -16.87
CA GLN A 197 -16.74 6.32 -18.08
C GLN A 197 -16.53 7.44 -19.10
N ASP A 198 -16.40 8.67 -18.61
CA ASP A 198 -16.32 9.90 -19.40
C ASP A 198 -14.89 10.30 -19.77
N ASP A 199 -13.92 9.96 -18.91
CA ASP A 199 -12.50 10.20 -19.11
C ASP A 199 -11.66 8.94 -18.85
N PRO A 200 -11.50 8.10 -19.88
CA PRO A 200 -10.56 6.97 -19.86
C PRO A 200 -9.10 7.31 -19.52
N ALA A 201 -8.70 8.57 -19.78
CA ALA A 201 -7.37 9.08 -19.48
C ALA A 201 -7.22 9.50 -18.01
N ALA A 202 -8.30 9.46 -17.23
CA ALA A 202 -8.21 9.63 -15.79
C ALA A 202 -7.58 8.42 -15.08
N PRO A 203 -6.78 8.64 -14.03
CA PRO A 203 -6.23 7.55 -13.21
C PRO A 203 -7.32 6.63 -12.63
N PRO A 204 -7.10 5.30 -12.64
CA PRO A 204 -8.01 4.38 -11.97
C PRO A 204 -7.99 4.61 -10.46
N GLN A 205 -9.08 4.24 -9.77
CA GLN A 205 -9.19 4.35 -8.32
C GLN A 205 -9.60 3.02 -7.71
N PHE A 206 -9.05 2.73 -6.53
CA PHE A 206 -9.56 1.66 -5.68
C PHE A 206 -10.67 2.23 -4.79
N ALA A 207 -11.80 1.54 -4.70
CA ALA A 207 -12.95 1.95 -3.91
C ALA A 207 -13.59 0.74 -3.21
N TRP A 208 -14.36 0.97 -2.15
CA TRP A 208 -14.98 -0.10 -1.36
C TRP A 208 -16.32 0.32 -0.74
N PRO A 209 -17.24 -0.63 -0.47
CA PRO A 209 -18.59 -0.35 -0.01
C PRO A 209 -18.60 0.01 1.48
N GLU A 210 -18.07 1.19 1.80
CA GLU A 210 -18.15 1.79 3.12
C GLU A 210 -18.61 3.24 2.98
N LYS A 211 -19.60 3.60 3.78
CA LYS A 211 -20.21 4.92 3.76
C LYS A 211 -19.16 5.97 4.15
N ASP A 212 -19.08 7.05 3.38
CA ASP A 212 -18.25 8.23 3.64
C ASP A 212 -16.73 7.99 3.70
N ARG A 213 -16.26 6.81 3.24
CA ARG A 213 -14.84 6.42 3.34
C ARG A 213 -14.24 5.79 2.08
N GLY A 214 -14.99 4.96 1.36
CA GLY A 214 -14.50 4.23 0.18
C GLY A 214 -15.11 4.69 -1.14
N GLN A 215 -15.53 5.96 -1.22
CA GLN A 215 -16.27 6.51 -2.36
C GLN A 215 -15.33 7.02 -3.44
N LEU A 216 -15.67 6.77 -4.70
CA LEU A 216 -14.92 7.31 -5.84
C LEU A 216 -14.95 8.83 -5.84
N VAL A 217 -13.80 9.44 -6.11
CA VAL A 217 -13.60 10.88 -6.00
C VAL A 217 -13.47 11.51 -7.38
N ASP A 218 -14.14 12.64 -7.57
CA ASP A 218 -13.93 13.48 -8.74
C ASP A 218 -12.68 14.35 -8.56
N SER A 219 -11.67 14.11 -9.38
CA SER A 219 -10.52 15.01 -9.49
C SER A 219 -10.95 16.29 -10.22
N GLY A 220 -11.42 17.28 -9.44
CA GLY A 220 -11.74 18.63 -9.91
C GLY A 220 -12.95 19.24 -9.19
N ALA A 221 -12.78 20.42 -8.58
CA ALA A 221 -13.70 21.08 -7.65
C ALA A 221 -15.09 21.50 -8.19
N ALA A 222 -15.50 21.09 -9.40
CA ALA A 222 -16.74 21.57 -10.02
C ALA A 222 -17.33 20.64 -11.10
N LYS A 223 -17.02 19.34 -11.12
CA LYS A 223 -17.58 18.43 -12.13
C LYS A 223 -18.83 17.70 -11.63
N PRO A 224 -19.83 17.45 -12.51
CA PRO A 224 -20.98 16.61 -12.17
C PRO A 224 -20.52 15.20 -11.79
N ARG A 225 -21.25 14.53 -10.89
CA ARG A 225 -20.94 13.15 -10.45
C ARG A 225 -20.63 12.27 -11.65
N CYS A 226 -19.37 11.81 -11.75
CA CYS A 226 -18.92 10.99 -12.87
C CYS A 226 -19.39 9.55 -12.70
N GLY A 227 -19.65 8.88 -13.83
CA GLY A 227 -19.85 7.44 -13.87
C GLY A 227 -18.52 6.69 -13.90
N TRP A 228 -18.49 5.50 -13.31
CA TRP A 228 -17.33 4.62 -13.28
C TRP A 228 -17.70 3.19 -13.69
N TYR A 229 -16.78 2.48 -14.32
CA TYR A 229 -16.87 1.05 -14.60
C TYR A 229 -15.94 0.26 -13.70
N TYR A 230 -16.43 -0.87 -13.19
CA TYR A 230 -15.61 -1.81 -12.43
C TYR A 230 -14.62 -2.53 -13.36
N VAL A 231 -13.40 -2.75 -12.89
CA VAL A 231 -12.41 -3.59 -13.59
C VAL A 231 -12.27 -4.88 -12.80
N GLU A 232 -12.59 -6.02 -13.40
CA GLU A 232 -12.49 -7.33 -12.78
C GLU A 232 -11.15 -8.00 -13.09
N LEU A 233 -10.48 -8.49 -12.05
CA LEU A 233 -9.39 -9.46 -12.19
C LEU A 233 -9.95 -10.77 -12.74
N LYS A 234 -9.47 -11.20 -13.91
CA LYS A 234 -9.73 -12.58 -14.35
C LYS A 234 -8.83 -13.48 -13.50
N HIS A 235 -9.43 -14.29 -12.65
CA HIS A 235 -8.71 -15.42 -12.10
C HIS A 235 -8.32 -16.31 -13.27
N SER A 236 -7.01 -16.46 -13.53
CA SER A 236 -6.54 -17.59 -14.33
C SER A 236 -7.09 -18.82 -13.63
N LEU A 237 -7.96 -19.55 -14.33
CA LEU A 237 -8.25 -20.94 -14.01
C LEU A 237 -6.88 -21.63 -14.03
N MET A 238 -6.26 -21.82 -12.87
CA MET A 238 -5.27 -22.87 -12.73
C MET A 238 -6.07 -24.15 -12.91
N SER A 239 -6.12 -24.60 -14.16
CA SER A 239 -6.62 -25.89 -14.57
C SER A 239 -5.96 -26.92 -13.67
N GLY A 240 -6.80 -27.57 -12.86
CA GLY A 240 -6.40 -28.73 -12.10
C GLY A 240 -5.70 -29.70 -13.04
N THR A 241 -4.51 -30.12 -12.64
CA THR A 241 -4.00 -31.40 -13.07
C THR A 241 -3.99 -32.27 -11.84
N GLU A 242 -5.11 -32.95 -11.61
CA GLU A 242 -5.06 -34.28 -11.03
C GLU A 242 -4.14 -35.13 -11.92
N GLN A 243 -3.05 -35.62 -11.36
CA GLN A 243 -2.40 -36.86 -11.78
C GLN A 243 -2.08 -37.59 -10.47
N ARG A 244 -2.94 -38.54 -10.08
CA ARG A 244 -2.84 -39.98 -10.37
C ARG A 244 -1.58 -40.61 -9.81
#